data_AF-A0A8C4TCK2-F1
#
_entry.id   AF-A0A8C4TCK2-F1
#
_cell.length_a   1.000
_cell.length_b   1.000
_cell.length_c   1.000
_cell.angle_alpha   90.00
_cell.angle_beta   90.00
_cell.angle_gamma   90.00
#
_symmetry.space_group_name_H-M   'P 1'
#
loop_
_entity.id
_entity.type
_entity.pdbx_description
1 polymer ?
#
loop_
_entity_poly.entity_id
_entity_poly.type
_entity_poly.pdbx_seq_one_letter_code
_entity_poly.pdbx_strand_id
1 'polypeptide(L)'
;MILIENLPDPGKAQDFVKKFNQVLGEDEKLRSQLELLISPTCSCKQAEVCVREITRKLANPKQPTNPFLEMVKFLLERIAPVHIDSEAISALVKLLNKSIEGTADDEEEGVTPDTAIRSGLELLKVLSFTHPTSFHSAETYESLLQCLKMEDDKVAEAAIQIFRNTGHKIETELPHIRSTLIPILHQKAKRGTPHQAKHAVHCIHAIFHNKEVQLAQIFEPLSRSLNADVPEQLITPLVSLGHISMLAPDQFASPMKSIVANFIVKDLLMNDRSVGNKNGKLWSPDEEVSPEVLAKVQAIKLLVRWLLGMKNNQSKSANSTLRLLSAMLVSEGDLTEQKKIRRITLLSVPGKVLARVILNRICDHLLTYQQPEQSGFTPKKSTINCILALRVLMENKHE
;
A
#
# COMPACT_ATOMS: atom_id res chain seq x y z
N MET A 1 1.56 26.69 12.03
CA MET A 1 0.84 26.06 13.15
C MET A 1 1.31 24.62 13.38
N ILE A 2 1.27 23.75 12.37
CA ILE A 2 1.54 22.30 12.54
C ILE A 2 2.90 21.97 13.20
N LEU A 3 4.00 22.65 12.86
CA LEU A 3 5.31 22.37 13.46
C LEU A 3 5.36 22.74 14.96
N ILE A 4 4.69 23.82 15.35
CA ILE A 4 4.68 24.34 16.73
C ILE A 4 3.91 23.40 17.66
N GLU A 5 2.84 22.76 17.17
CA GLU A 5 2.07 21.75 17.92
C GLU A 5 2.90 20.49 18.24
N ASN A 6 4.00 20.27 17.53
CA ASN A 6 4.92 19.15 17.75
C ASN A 6 6.14 19.54 18.61
N LEU A 7 6.15 20.74 19.20
CA LEU A 7 7.23 21.21 20.06
C LEU A 7 6.76 21.37 21.52
N PRO A 8 7.66 21.21 22.50
CA PRO A 8 7.34 21.51 23.89
C PRO A 8 6.96 22.99 24.07
N ASP A 9 5.96 23.27 24.92
CA ASP A 9 5.45 24.62 25.20
C ASP A 9 5.07 25.43 23.92
N PRO A 10 3.95 25.09 23.25
CA PRO A 10 3.56 25.67 21.97
C PRO A 10 3.47 27.21 21.97
N GLY A 11 3.09 27.80 23.11
CA GLY A 11 2.98 29.24 23.27
C GLY A 11 4.32 29.95 23.11
N LYS A 12 5.39 29.41 23.72
CA LYS A 12 6.76 29.96 23.57
C LYS A 12 7.44 29.48 22.29
N ALA A 13 7.15 28.26 21.84
CA ALA A 13 7.72 27.70 20.62
C ALA A 13 7.36 28.54 19.38
N GLN A 14 6.21 29.20 19.35
CA GLN A 14 5.84 30.08 18.24
C GLN A 14 6.86 31.21 17.99
N ASP A 15 7.30 31.88 19.04
CA ASP A 15 8.25 32.98 18.91
C ASP A 15 9.67 32.48 18.65
N PHE A 16 10.05 31.33 19.21
CA PHE A 16 11.33 30.69 18.91
C PHE A 16 11.41 30.18 17.47
N VAL A 17 10.33 29.63 16.91
CA VAL A 17 10.29 29.22 15.51
C VAL A 17 10.37 30.42 14.57
N LYS A 18 9.69 31.54 14.89
CA LYS A 18 9.84 32.80 14.13
C LYS A 18 11.29 33.28 14.14
N LYS A 19 11.91 33.30 15.32
CA LYS A 19 13.33 33.66 15.47
C LYS A 19 14.24 32.71 14.68
N PHE A 20 13.99 31.40 14.72
CA PHE A 20 14.79 30.42 13.99
C PHE A 20 14.68 30.65 12.48
N ASN A 21 13.47 30.91 11.98
CA ASN A 21 13.24 31.24 10.57
C ASN A 21 13.98 32.52 10.13
N GLN A 22 14.01 33.55 10.98
CA GLN A 22 14.79 34.75 10.69
C GLN A 22 16.29 34.43 10.58
N VAL A 23 16.84 33.67 11.53
CA VAL A 23 18.26 33.27 11.49
C VAL A 23 18.58 32.45 10.25
N LEU A 24 17.70 31.53 9.84
CA LEU A 24 17.86 30.77 8.59
C LEU A 24 17.79 31.65 7.33
N GLY A 25 17.05 32.76 7.38
CA GLY A 25 16.98 33.73 6.28
C GLY A 25 18.24 34.59 6.14
N GLU A 26 18.91 34.85 7.26
CA GLU A 26 20.14 35.65 7.31
C GLU A 26 21.40 34.81 7.04
N ASP A 27 21.38 33.52 7.42
CA ASP A 27 22.55 32.65 7.38
C ASP A 27 22.42 31.49 6.37
N GLU A 28 22.94 31.72 5.18
CA GLU A 28 22.90 30.74 4.08
C GLU A 28 23.57 29.40 4.45
N LYS A 29 24.69 29.43 5.20
CA LYS A 29 25.38 28.20 5.60
C LYS A 29 24.55 27.38 6.58
N LEU A 30 23.89 28.04 7.55
CA LEU A 30 23.01 27.36 8.50
C LEU A 30 21.82 26.74 7.76
N ARG A 31 21.26 27.47 6.79
CA ARG A 31 20.17 26.99 5.94
C ARG A 31 20.59 25.76 5.14
N SER A 32 21.74 25.77 4.49
CA SER A 32 22.23 24.60 3.73
C SER A 32 22.46 23.37 4.62
N GLN A 33 22.92 23.55 5.86
CA GLN A 33 23.04 22.43 6.81
C GLN A 33 21.68 21.85 7.20
N LEU A 34 20.68 22.70 7.43
CA LEU A 34 19.32 22.25 7.72
C LEU A 34 18.67 21.57 6.51
N GLU A 35 18.88 22.10 5.30
CA GLU A 35 18.43 21.49 4.04
C GLU A 35 19.04 20.10 3.82
N LEU A 36 20.33 19.94 4.12
CA LEU A 36 20.98 18.63 4.08
C LEU A 36 20.40 17.67 5.13
N LEU A 37 20.16 18.14 6.36
CA LEU A 37 19.63 17.33 7.46
C LEU A 37 18.24 16.76 7.15
N ILE A 38 17.36 17.55 6.53
CA ILE A 38 16.00 17.13 6.16
C ILE A 38 15.93 16.41 4.82
N SER A 39 17.05 16.30 4.11
CA SER A 39 17.09 15.61 2.83
C SER A 39 16.79 14.12 3.02
N PRO A 40 15.96 13.50 2.15
CA PRO A 40 15.65 12.07 2.23
C PRO A 40 16.86 11.17 1.91
N THR A 41 18.01 11.76 1.55
CA THR A 41 19.28 11.05 1.31
C THR A 41 20.33 11.35 2.39
N CYS A 42 19.97 12.04 3.47
CA CYS A 42 20.88 12.31 4.58
C CYS A 42 21.23 11.01 5.31
N SER A 43 22.53 10.70 5.44
CA SER A 43 22.97 9.57 6.27
C SER A 43 22.99 9.94 7.75
N CYS A 44 22.94 8.94 8.64
CA CYS A 44 22.99 9.17 10.09
C CYS A 44 24.31 9.90 10.49
N LYS A 45 25.42 9.59 9.81
CA LYS A 45 26.71 10.27 9.99
C LYS A 45 26.65 11.74 9.57
N GLN A 46 26.01 12.04 8.44
CA GLN A 46 25.83 13.42 7.98
C GLN A 46 24.92 14.20 8.92
N ALA A 47 23.85 13.57 9.42
CA ALA A 47 22.92 14.19 10.35
C ALA A 47 23.61 14.61 11.65
N GLU A 48 24.46 13.76 12.23
CA GLU A 48 25.26 14.08 13.41
C GLU A 48 26.12 15.34 13.19
N VAL A 49 26.78 15.43 12.03
CA VAL A 49 27.57 16.61 11.65
C VAL A 49 26.68 17.84 11.55
N CYS A 50 25.56 17.77 10.81
CA CYS A 50 24.64 18.89 10.61
C CYS A 50 24.11 19.43 11.95
N VAL A 51 23.63 18.54 12.82
CA VAL A 51 23.11 18.90 14.15
C VAL A 51 24.18 19.59 14.99
N ARG A 52 25.41 19.05 14.99
CA ARG A 52 26.55 19.65 15.70
C ARG A 52 26.89 21.04 15.17
N GLU A 53 26.88 21.23 13.85
CA GLU A 53 27.18 22.54 13.23
C GLU A 53 26.10 23.58 13.54
N ILE A 54 24.83 23.23 13.37
CA ILE A 54 23.68 24.10 13.64
C ILE A 54 23.70 24.52 15.12
N THR A 55 23.82 23.55 16.03
CA THR A 55 23.83 23.80 17.48
C THR A 55 25.00 24.70 17.88
N ARG A 56 26.22 24.41 17.39
CA ARG A 56 27.42 25.21 17.68
C ARG A 56 27.27 26.65 17.23
N LYS A 57 26.63 26.88 16.07
CA LYS A 57 26.46 28.21 15.49
C LYS A 57 25.42 29.04 16.25
N LEU A 58 24.30 28.42 16.64
CA LEU A 58 23.23 29.04 17.40
C LEU A 58 23.58 29.25 18.89
N ALA A 59 24.59 28.56 19.40
CA ALA A 59 25.10 28.73 20.75
C ALA A 59 25.96 30.00 20.94
N ASN A 60 26.19 30.80 19.88
CA ASN A 60 27.00 32.02 19.94
C ASN A 60 26.09 33.27 19.90
N PRO A 61 26.17 34.21 20.87
CA PRO A 61 27.04 34.22 22.05
C PRO A 61 26.67 33.16 23.09
N LYS A 62 27.69 32.61 23.78
CA LYS A 62 27.47 31.62 24.85
C LYS A 62 26.66 32.24 25.98
N GLN A 63 25.48 31.69 26.23
CA GLN A 63 24.60 32.06 27.34
C GLN A 63 24.40 30.86 28.27
N PRO A 64 24.39 31.05 29.61
CA PRO A 64 24.26 29.96 30.57
C PRO A 64 22.90 29.26 30.49
N THR A 65 21.85 29.99 30.09
CA THR A 65 20.52 29.43 29.77
C THR A 65 20.07 30.02 28.43
N ASN A 66 19.77 29.17 27.45
CA ASN A 66 19.29 29.60 26.13
C ASN A 66 18.06 28.77 25.71
N PRO A 67 16.84 29.15 26.14
CA PRO A 67 15.61 28.42 25.83
C PRO A 67 15.34 28.28 24.32
N PHE A 68 15.81 29.24 23.52
CA PHE A 68 15.74 29.17 22.07
C PHE A 68 16.60 28.03 21.52
N LEU A 69 17.84 27.90 21.99
CA LEU A 69 18.73 26.81 21.56
C LEU A 69 18.19 25.45 21.97
N GLU A 70 17.65 25.31 23.18
CA GLU A 70 17.04 24.05 23.64
C GLU A 70 15.86 23.65 22.78
N MET A 71 14.96 24.59 22.42
CA MET A 71 13.89 24.33 21.47
C MET A 71 14.45 23.86 20.11
N VAL A 72 15.52 24.49 19.60
CA VAL A 72 16.09 24.10 18.31
C VAL A 72 16.68 22.69 18.40
N LYS A 73 17.37 22.34 19.50
CA LYS A 73 17.87 20.97 19.71
C LYS A 73 16.74 19.95 19.69
N PHE A 74 15.63 20.21 20.40
CA PHE A 74 14.45 19.35 20.37
C PHE A 74 13.91 19.15 18.95
N LEU A 75 13.87 20.22 18.14
CA LEU A 75 13.47 20.11 16.74
C LEU A 75 14.45 19.25 15.94
N LEU A 76 15.76 19.51 16.08
CA LEU A 76 16.82 18.81 15.35
C LEU A 76 16.84 17.32 15.67
N GLU A 77 16.70 16.93 16.94
CA GLU A 77 16.67 15.53 17.38
C GLU A 77 15.47 14.76 16.81
N ARG A 78 14.35 15.45 16.52
CA ARG A 78 13.15 14.83 15.95
C ARG A 78 13.22 14.64 14.43
N ILE A 79 13.95 15.50 13.72
CA ILE A 79 14.05 15.46 12.26
C ILE A 79 15.30 14.75 11.76
N ALA A 80 16.35 14.68 12.59
CA ALA A 80 17.60 14.02 12.22
C ALA A 80 17.39 12.50 12.05
N PRO A 81 17.83 11.90 10.94
CA PRO A 81 17.88 10.45 10.84
C PRO A 81 18.93 9.91 11.82
N VAL A 82 18.49 9.06 12.75
CA VAL A 82 19.36 8.43 13.78
C VAL A 82 19.59 6.95 13.47
N HIS A 83 18.54 6.23 13.08
CA HIS A 83 18.56 4.78 12.91
C HIS A 83 18.45 4.33 11.46
N ILE A 84 17.81 5.13 10.60
CA ILE A 84 17.41 4.71 9.26
C ILE A 84 18.07 5.61 8.22
N ASP A 85 19.00 5.02 7.48
CA ASP A 85 19.57 5.55 6.25
C ASP A 85 19.85 4.39 5.27
N SER A 86 20.47 4.68 4.13
CA SER A 86 20.78 3.65 3.12
C SER A 86 21.74 2.57 3.63
N GLU A 87 22.68 2.91 4.52
CA GLU A 87 23.61 1.93 5.12
C GLU A 87 22.86 1.00 6.08
N ALA A 88 21.97 1.54 6.91
CA ALA A 88 21.15 0.77 7.84
C ALA A 88 20.17 -0.17 7.13
N ILE A 89 19.51 0.27 6.06
CA ILE A 89 18.66 -0.60 5.23
C ILE A 89 19.48 -1.73 4.61
N SER A 90 20.67 -1.41 4.07
CA SER A 90 21.56 -2.42 3.49
C SER A 90 22.02 -3.44 4.55
N ALA A 91 22.31 -3.00 5.76
CA ALA A 91 22.68 -3.88 6.87
C ALA A 91 21.51 -4.77 7.31
N LEU A 92 20.29 -4.23 7.43
CA LEU A 92 19.09 -4.98 7.75
C LEU A 92 18.78 -6.06 6.71
N VAL A 93 18.94 -5.72 5.42
CA VAL A 93 18.78 -6.67 4.31
C VAL A 93 19.86 -7.75 4.33
N LYS A 94 21.09 -7.43 4.72
CA LYS A 94 22.16 -8.43 4.90
C LYS A 94 21.85 -9.40 6.04
N LEU A 95 21.30 -8.92 7.16
CA LEU A 95 20.83 -9.78 8.24
C LEU A 95 19.70 -10.71 7.75
N LEU A 96 18.75 -10.17 7.00
CA LEU A 96 17.67 -10.95 6.39
C LEU A 96 18.21 -12.07 5.49
N ASN A 97 19.20 -11.76 4.64
CA ASN A 97 19.83 -12.76 3.78
C ASN A 97 20.48 -13.89 4.57
N LYS A 98 21.18 -13.57 5.67
CA LYS A 98 21.79 -14.60 6.53
C LYS A 98 20.72 -15.55 7.11
N SER A 99 19.57 -15.02 7.53
CA SER A 99 18.46 -15.86 8.00
C SER A 99 17.89 -16.72 6.87
N ILE A 100 17.78 -16.19 5.64
CA ILE A 100 17.33 -16.95 4.46
C ILE A 100 18.32 -18.06 4.09
N GLU A 101 19.61 -17.80 4.17
CA GLU A 101 20.68 -18.75 3.87
C GLU A 101 20.91 -19.78 4.99
N GLY A 102 20.28 -19.59 6.16
CA GLY A 102 20.48 -20.43 7.35
C GLY A 102 21.84 -20.24 8.02
N THR A 103 22.51 -19.11 7.77
CA THR A 103 23.82 -18.76 8.33
C THR A 103 23.73 -17.70 9.42
N ALA A 104 22.52 -17.38 9.89
CA ALA A 104 22.29 -16.46 10.99
C ALA A 104 22.26 -17.22 12.32
N ASP A 105 22.64 -16.53 13.39
CA ASP A 105 22.59 -17.04 14.76
C ASP A 105 21.18 -16.89 15.38
N ASP A 106 20.13 -17.07 14.55
CA ASP A 106 18.73 -16.79 14.93
C ASP A 106 18.31 -17.59 16.16
N GLU A 107 18.71 -18.88 16.23
CA GLU A 107 18.38 -19.76 17.35
C GLU A 107 19.10 -19.36 18.65
N GLU A 108 20.33 -18.84 18.56
CA GLU A 108 21.07 -18.33 19.71
C GLU A 108 20.43 -17.05 20.27
N GLU A 109 19.85 -16.23 19.39
CA GLU A 109 19.03 -15.05 19.72
C GLU A 109 17.58 -15.42 20.16
N GLY A 110 17.25 -16.71 20.19
CA GLY A 110 15.95 -17.21 20.67
C GLY A 110 14.78 -17.03 19.69
N VAL A 111 15.06 -16.88 18.39
CA VAL A 111 14.05 -16.69 17.33
C VAL A 111 14.24 -17.75 16.25
N THR A 112 13.14 -18.24 15.65
CA THR A 112 13.26 -19.15 14.51
C THR A 112 13.59 -18.39 13.23
N PRO A 113 14.36 -18.96 12.28
CA PRO A 113 14.68 -18.30 11.00
C PRO A 113 13.44 -17.79 10.26
N ASP A 114 12.38 -18.60 10.20
CA ASP A 114 11.10 -18.21 9.57
C ASP A 114 10.48 -16.96 10.23
N THR A 115 10.56 -16.86 11.56
CA THR A 115 10.02 -15.72 12.31
C THR A 115 10.88 -14.48 12.11
N ALA A 116 12.21 -14.64 12.08
CA ALA A 116 13.15 -13.56 11.80
C ALA A 116 12.93 -12.99 10.38
N ILE A 117 12.81 -13.86 9.37
CA ILE A 117 12.58 -13.48 7.97
C ILE A 117 11.27 -12.71 7.82
N ARG A 118 10.17 -13.24 8.38
CA ARG A 118 8.86 -12.59 8.30
C ARG A 118 8.84 -11.24 9.00
N SER A 119 9.42 -11.16 10.20
CA SER A 119 9.47 -9.92 10.98
C SER A 119 10.36 -8.86 10.33
N GLY A 120 11.52 -9.28 9.79
CA GLY A 120 12.44 -8.43 9.06
C GLY A 120 11.81 -7.85 7.79
N LEU A 121 11.08 -8.66 7.01
CA LEU A 121 10.36 -8.18 5.83
C LEU A 121 9.18 -7.29 6.16
N GLU A 122 8.44 -7.55 7.25
CA GLU A 122 7.39 -6.65 7.71
C GLU A 122 7.95 -5.29 8.15
N LEU A 123 9.10 -5.28 8.84
CA LEU A 123 9.82 -4.05 9.17
C LEU A 123 10.26 -3.31 7.91
N LEU A 124 10.90 -4.00 6.96
CA LEU A 124 11.30 -3.42 5.67
C LEU A 124 10.09 -2.89 4.89
N LYS A 125 8.94 -3.56 4.94
CA LYS A 125 7.70 -3.06 4.34
C LYS A 125 7.26 -1.75 4.97
N VAL A 126 7.28 -1.63 6.31
CA VAL A 126 6.98 -0.36 6.99
C VAL A 126 7.97 0.74 6.59
N LEU A 127 9.26 0.43 6.59
CA LEU A 127 10.33 1.35 6.22
C LEU A 127 10.24 1.78 4.74
N SER A 128 9.74 0.91 3.85
CA SER A 128 9.55 1.25 2.44
C SER A 128 8.53 2.37 2.22
N PHE A 129 7.58 2.57 3.15
CA PHE A 129 6.62 3.66 3.09
C PHE A 129 7.16 4.97 3.68
N THR A 130 8.00 4.89 4.71
CA THR A 130 8.50 6.06 5.44
C THR A 130 9.83 6.58 4.90
N HIS A 131 10.69 5.69 4.41
CA HIS A 131 12.05 6.00 3.93
C HIS A 131 12.35 5.31 2.57
N PRO A 132 11.53 5.51 1.52
CA PRO A 132 11.67 4.79 0.26
C PRO A 132 13.01 5.03 -0.46
N THR A 133 13.61 6.21 -0.29
CA THR A 133 14.90 6.59 -0.90
C THR A 133 16.07 5.78 -0.36
N SER A 134 15.99 5.33 0.90
CA SER A 134 17.04 4.55 1.56
C SER A 134 17.18 3.12 1.00
N PHE A 135 16.19 2.65 0.24
CA PHE A 135 16.21 1.30 -0.38
C PHE A 135 16.91 1.27 -1.73
N HIS A 136 17.31 2.42 -2.28
CA HIS A 136 17.82 2.51 -3.63
C HIS A 136 19.28 2.07 -3.74
N SER A 137 19.51 0.76 -3.59
CA SER A 137 20.81 0.11 -3.78
C SER A 137 20.64 -1.19 -4.58
N ALA A 138 21.64 -1.53 -5.41
CA ALA A 138 21.61 -2.78 -6.19
C ALA A 138 21.54 -4.00 -5.27
N GLU A 139 22.39 -4.05 -4.24
CA GLU A 139 22.43 -5.13 -3.24
C GLU A 139 21.05 -5.33 -2.57
N THR A 140 20.39 -4.24 -2.15
CA THR A 140 19.07 -4.31 -1.54
C THR A 140 18.04 -4.94 -2.47
N TYR A 141 18.01 -4.54 -3.74
CA TYR A 141 17.06 -5.09 -4.69
C TYR A 141 17.39 -6.52 -5.11
N GLU A 142 18.67 -6.91 -5.17
CA GLU A 142 19.06 -8.30 -5.43
C GLU A 142 18.56 -9.25 -4.33
N SER A 143 18.72 -8.86 -3.07
CA SER A 143 18.16 -9.61 -1.93
C SER A 143 16.64 -9.70 -1.98
N LEU A 144 15.95 -8.60 -2.32
CA LEU A 144 14.50 -8.62 -2.47
C LEU A 144 14.05 -9.50 -3.66
N LEU A 145 14.84 -9.61 -4.73
CA LEU A 145 14.58 -10.55 -5.83
C LEU A 145 14.69 -12.01 -5.37
N GLN A 146 15.56 -12.33 -4.42
CA GLN A 146 15.64 -13.66 -3.81
C GLN A 146 14.38 -13.95 -2.98
N CYS A 147 13.94 -12.98 -2.17
CA CYS A 147 12.70 -13.08 -1.39
C CYS A 147 11.47 -13.36 -2.27
N LEU A 148 11.40 -12.78 -3.48
CA LEU A 148 10.31 -13.03 -4.43
C LEU A 148 10.24 -14.47 -4.96
N LYS A 149 11.37 -15.18 -4.94
CA LYS A 149 11.50 -16.56 -5.44
C LYS A 149 11.26 -17.61 -4.35
N MET A 150 11.14 -17.20 -3.09
CA MET A 150 10.83 -18.10 -1.98
C MET A 150 9.43 -18.69 -2.13
N GLU A 151 9.24 -19.89 -1.57
CA GLU A 151 7.95 -20.58 -1.56
C GLU A 151 6.92 -19.94 -0.61
N ASP A 152 7.39 -19.22 0.42
CA ASP A 152 6.51 -18.52 1.34
C ASP A 152 5.77 -17.37 0.66
N ASP A 153 4.45 -17.53 0.51
CA ASP A 153 3.59 -16.60 -0.18
C ASP A 153 3.57 -15.20 0.46
N LYS A 154 3.69 -15.11 1.80
CA LYS A 154 3.67 -13.84 2.53
C LYS A 154 4.98 -13.08 2.33
N VAL A 155 6.10 -13.80 2.31
CA VAL A 155 7.42 -13.23 2.03
C VAL A 155 7.45 -12.64 0.63
N ALA A 156 7.01 -13.40 -0.38
CA ALA A 156 6.92 -12.90 -1.75
C ALA A 156 5.96 -11.71 -1.86
N GLU A 157 4.81 -11.74 -1.18
CA GLU A 157 3.87 -10.60 -1.17
C GLU A 157 4.48 -9.33 -0.56
N ALA A 158 5.20 -9.44 0.57
CA ALA A 158 5.87 -8.31 1.21
C ALA A 158 6.96 -7.73 0.29
N ALA A 159 7.77 -8.58 -0.35
CA ALA A 159 8.80 -8.14 -1.29
C ALA A 159 8.20 -7.38 -2.50
N ILE A 160 7.09 -7.85 -3.09
CA ILE A 160 6.41 -7.11 -4.19
C ILE A 160 5.97 -5.72 -3.72
N GLN A 161 5.47 -5.61 -2.48
CA GLN A 161 5.05 -4.33 -1.90
C GLN A 161 6.23 -3.37 -1.68
N ILE A 162 7.36 -3.87 -1.20
CA ILE A 162 8.58 -3.08 -1.06
C ILE A 162 9.02 -2.55 -2.43
N PHE A 163 9.13 -3.42 -3.45
CA PHE A 163 9.44 -3.01 -4.82
C PHE A 163 8.51 -1.91 -5.33
N ARG A 164 7.20 -2.06 -5.13
CA ARG A 164 6.21 -1.05 -5.56
C ARG A 164 6.46 0.32 -4.92
N ASN A 165 6.87 0.35 -3.65
CA ASN A 165 7.03 1.57 -2.87
C ASN A 165 8.36 2.28 -3.13
N THR A 166 9.42 1.54 -3.48
CA THR A 166 10.79 2.07 -3.57
C THR A 166 11.35 2.05 -5.00
N GLY A 167 10.80 1.20 -5.87
CA GLY A 167 11.37 0.84 -7.16
C GLY A 167 11.23 1.87 -8.27
N HIS A 168 10.77 3.10 -8.02
CA HIS A 168 10.46 4.10 -9.06
C HIS A 168 11.64 4.44 -9.99
N LYS A 169 12.88 4.24 -9.51
CA LYS A 169 14.12 4.49 -10.27
C LYS A 169 14.78 3.24 -10.84
N ILE A 170 14.19 2.05 -10.62
CA ILE A 170 14.76 0.77 -11.08
C ILE A 170 14.89 0.75 -12.61
N GLU A 171 13.91 1.27 -13.34
CA GLU A 171 13.94 1.22 -14.81
C GLU A 171 15.06 2.06 -15.42
N THR A 172 15.34 3.23 -14.82
CA THR A 172 16.33 4.18 -15.32
C THR A 172 17.74 3.89 -14.82
N GLU A 173 17.88 3.45 -13.56
CA GLU A 173 19.18 3.34 -12.88
C GLU A 173 19.66 1.89 -12.68
N LEU A 174 18.77 0.88 -12.71
CA LEU A 174 19.09 -0.53 -12.41
C LEU A 174 18.52 -1.51 -13.46
N PRO A 175 19.02 -1.49 -14.70
CA PRO A 175 18.45 -2.28 -15.82
C PRO A 175 18.55 -3.81 -15.61
N HIS A 176 19.54 -4.29 -14.86
CA HIS A 176 19.69 -5.71 -14.52
C HIS A 176 18.58 -6.19 -13.56
N ILE A 177 18.25 -5.38 -12.54
CA ILE A 177 17.11 -5.64 -11.63
C ILE A 177 15.81 -5.64 -12.42
N ARG A 178 15.60 -4.62 -13.27
CA ARG A 178 14.42 -4.53 -14.16
C ARG A 178 14.22 -5.82 -14.97
N SER A 179 15.27 -6.28 -15.64
CA SER A 179 15.21 -7.44 -16.54
C SER A 179 14.83 -8.74 -15.80
N THR A 180 15.22 -8.85 -14.53
CA THR A 180 14.87 -10.00 -13.68
C THR A 180 13.49 -9.85 -13.04
N LEU A 181 13.09 -8.63 -12.69
CA LEU A 181 11.84 -8.35 -11.97
C LEU A 181 10.60 -8.55 -12.86
N ILE A 182 10.63 -8.10 -14.13
CA ILE A 182 9.46 -8.15 -15.02
C ILE A 182 8.90 -9.58 -15.17
N PRO A 183 9.69 -10.62 -15.51
CA PRO A 183 9.17 -11.98 -15.64
C PRO A 183 8.55 -12.52 -14.35
N ILE A 184 9.13 -12.20 -13.19
CA ILE A 184 8.62 -12.63 -11.88
C ILE A 184 7.27 -11.97 -11.61
N LEU A 185 7.14 -10.66 -11.84
CA LEU A 185 5.86 -9.97 -11.68
C LEU A 185 4.79 -10.49 -12.64
N HIS A 186 5.16 -10.84 -13.88
CA HIS A 186 4.26 -11.49 -14.84
C HIS A 186 3.79 -12.86 -14.35
N GLN A 187 4.70 -13.66 -13.78
CA GLN A 187 4.36 -14.97 -13.23
C GLN A 187 3.43 -14.84 -12.02
N LYS A 188 3.75 -13.94 -11.07
CA LYS A 188 2.91 -13.69 -9.88
C LYS A 188 1.54 -13.11 -10.24
N ALA A 189 1.46 -12.23 -11.25
CA ALA A 189 0.19 -11.70 -11.75
C ALA A 189 -0.70 -12.76 -12.44
N LYS A 190 -0.10 -13.78 -13.08
CA LYS A 190 -0.85 -14.81 -13.81
C LYS A 190 -1.19 -16.03 -12.96
N ARG A 191 -0.29 -16.44 -12.04
CA ARG A 191 -0.35 -17.73 -11.32
C ARG A 191 -0.10 -17.63 -9.82
N GLY A 192 0.23 -16.46 -9.29
CA GLY A 192 0.44 -16.28 -7.86
C GLY A 192 -0.87 -16.28 -7.06
N THR A 193 -0.76 -16.06 -5.76
CA THR A 193 -1.94 -15.86 -4.92
C THR A 193 -2.70 -14.58 -5.33
N PRO A 194 -4.00 -14.45 -4.99
CA PRO A 194 -4.76 -13.23 -5.28
C PRO A 194 -4.10 -11.94 -4.77
N HIS A 195 -3.43 -12.01 -3.61
CA HIS A 195 -2.73 -10.87 -3.04
C HIS A 195 -1.46 -10.53 -3.82
N GLN A 196 -0.62 -11.53 -4.11
CA GLN A 196 0.57 -11.36 -4.95
C GLN A 196 0.20 -10.78 -6.32
N ALA A 197 -0.87 -11.28 -6.94
CA ALA A 197 -1.30 -10.84 -8.26
C ALA A 197 -1.76 -9.38 -8.28
N LYS A 198 -2.55 -8.97 -7.27
CA LYS A 198 -2.89 -7.55 -7.03
C LYS A 198 -1.62 -6.71 -6.93
N HIS A 199 -0.69 -7.10 -6.05
CA HIS A 199 0.50 -6.29 -5.79
C HIS A 199 1.44 -6.26 -7.00
N ALA A 200 1.53 -7.35 -7.77
CA ALA A 200 2.35 -7.43 -8.97
C ALA A 200 1.85 -6.49 -10.07
N VAL A 201 0.53 -6.45 -10.31
CA VAL A 201 -0.08 -5.52 -11.27
C VAL A 201 0.17 -4.06 -10.88
N HIS A 202 0.05 -3.73 -9.59
CA HIS A 202 0.36 -2.39 -9.08
C HIS A 202 1.84 -2.05 -9.17
N CYS A 203 2.72 -3.02 -8.92
CA CYS A 203 4.17 -2.87 -9.01
C CYS A 203 4.59 -2.55 -10.45
N ILE A 204 4.07 -3.30 -11.43
CA ILE A 204 4.29 -3.04 -12.87
C ILE A 204 3.85 -1.62 -13.24
N HIS A 205 2.67 -1.21 -12.80
CA HIS A 205 2.12 0.12 -13.09
C HIS A 205 2.94 1.26 -12.46
N ALA A 206 3.52 1.03 -11.27
CA ALA A 206 4.24 2.05 -10.51
C ALA A 206 5.71 2.22 -10.94
N ILE A 207 6.34 1.15 -11.45
CA ILE A 207 7.78 1.14 -11.74
C ILE A 207 8.08 1.38 -13.22
N PHE A 208 7.27 0.82 -14.14
CA PHE A 208 7.64 0.78 -15.56
C PHE A 208 6.91 1.83 -16.41
N HIS A 209 7.65 2.54 -17.25
CA HIS A 209 7.13 3.51 -18.22
C HIS A 209 6.29 2.82 -19.29
N ASN A 210 6.76 1.67 -19.79
CA ASN A 210 6.05 0.81 -20.76
C ASN A 210 4.99 -0.10 -20.11
N LYS A 211 4.44 0.28 -18.95
CA LYS A 211 3.41 -0.45 -18.19
C LYS A 211 2.27 -0.96 -19.06
N GLU A 212 1.82 -0.19 -20.05
CA GLU A 212 0.73 -0.57 -20.95
C GLU A 212 1.03 -1.86 -21.73
N VAL A 213 2.26 -2.01 -22.22
CA VAL A 213 2.72 -3.22 -22.92
C VAL A 213 2.83 -4.38 -21.95
N GLN A 214 3.39 -4.15 -20.76
CA GLN A 214 3.55 -5.19 -19.73
C GLN A 214 2.18 -5.72 -19.26
N LEU A 215 1.24 -4.81 -19.00
CA LEU A 215 -0.13 -5.16 -18.58
C LEU A 215 -0.87 -5.90 -19.70
N ALA A 216 -0.65 -5.57 -20.98
CA ALA A 216 -1.24 -6.30 -22.11
C ALA A 216 -0.76 -7.76 -22.17
N GLN A 217 0.54 -8.00 -21.94
CA GLN A 217 1.12 -9.36 -21.87
C GLN A 217 0.61 -10.22 -20.71
N ILE A 218 -0.06 -9.60 -19.73
CA ILE A 218 -0.79 -10.28 -18.66
C ILE A 218 -2.26 -10.42 -19.04
N PHE A 219 -2.88 -9.35 -19.54
CA PHE A 219 -4.30 -9.29 -19.84
C PHE A 219 -4.71 -10.31 -20.91
N GLU A 220 -3.99 -10.37 -22.03
CA GLU A 220 -4.39 -11.19 -23.17
C GLU A 220 -4.45 -12.69 -22.84
N PRO A 221 -3.40 -13.31 -22.26
CA PRO A 221 -3.48 -14.73 -21.89
C PRO A 221 -4.57 -15.02 -20.87
N LEU A 222 -4.73 -14.15 -19.86
CA LEU A 222 -5.74 -14.32 -18.82
C LEU A 222 -7.16 -14.22 -19.38
N SER A 223 -7.40 -13.28 -20.30
CA SER A 223 -8.71 -13.11 -20.94
C SER A 223 -9.12 -14.32 -21.79
N ARG A 224 -8.15 -14.99 -22.43
CA ARG A 224 -8.38 -16.18 -23.26
C ARG A 224 -8.54 -17.46 -22.44
N SER A 225 -7.98 -17.51 -21.23
CA SER A 225 -8.03 -18.68 -20.36
C SER A 225 -9.21 -18.69 -19.38
N LEU A 226 -10.13 -17.72 -19.48
CA LEU A 226 -11.33 -17.68 -18.62
C LEU A 226 -12.25 -18.86 -18.95
N ASN A 227 -12.47 -19.74 -17.98
CA ASN A 227 -13.34 -20.90 -18.12
C ASN A 227 -14.20 -21.05 -16.85
N ALA A 228 -15.52 -20.92 -16.99
CA ALA A 228 -16.48 -21.02 -15.89
C ALA A 228 -16.67 -22.44 -15.36
N ASP A 229 -16.22 -23.46 -16.11
CA ASP A 229 -16.31 -24.87 -15.70
C ASP A 229 -15.19 -25.28 -14.74
N VAL A 230 -14.15 -24.43 -14.57
CA VAL A 230 -13.05 -24.65 -13.62
C VAL A 230 -12.90 -23.43 -12.70
N PRO A 231 -13.86 -23.21 -11.78
CA PRO A 231 -13.94 -21.98 -11.01
C PRO A 231 -12.75 -21.74 -10.07
N GLU A 232 -12.03 -22.79 -9.65
CA GLU A 232 -10.81 -22.66 -8.81
C GLU A 232 -9.72 -21.85 -9.54
N GLN A 233 -9.64 -21.99 -10.87
CA GLN A 233 -8.63 -21.31 -11.70
C GLN A 233 -9.01 -19.85 -12.01
N LEU A 234 -10.21 -19.39 -11.66
CA LEU A 234 -10.67 -18.03 -11.98
C LEU A 234 -10.24 -16.98 -10.95
N ILE A 235 -9.91 -17.38 -9.72
CA ILE A 235 -9.73 -16.43 -8.61
C ILE A 235 -8.62 -15.42 -8.91
N THR A 236 -7.40 -15.88 -9.20
CA THR A 236 -6.25 -15.02 -9.50
C THR A 236 -6.43 -14.23 -10.81
N PRO A 237 -6.85 -14.85 -11.94
CA PRO A 237 -7.11 -14.11 -13.18
C PRO A 237 -8.10 -12.96 -13.01
N LEU A 238 -9.22 -13.17 -12.32
CA LEU A 238 -10.22 -12.12 -12.09
C LEU A 238 -9.68 -10.97 -11.23
N VAL A 239 -8.79 -11.26 -10.27
CA VAL A 239 -8.13 -10.23 -9.46
C VAL A 239 -7.21 -9.37 -10.33
N SER A 240 -6.37 -10.01 -11.16
CA SER A 240 -5.45 -9.33 -12.08
C SER A 240 -6.20 -8.48 -13.11
N LEU A 241 -7.17 -9.06 -13.82
CA LEU A 241 -7.99 -8.35 -14.80
C LEU A 241 -8.71 -7.15 -14.17
N GLY A 242 -9.25 -7.34 -12.96
CA GLY A 242 -9.86 -6.26 -12.19
C GLY A 242 -8.89 -5.12 -11.91
N HIS A 243 -7.69 -5.42 -11.39
CA HIS A 243 -6.70 -4.37 -11.11
C HIS A 243 -6.15 -3.70 -12.37
N ILE A 244 -5.97 -4.43 -13.47
CA ILE A 244 -5.59 -3.86 -14.78
C ILE A 244 -6.66 -2.86 -15.23
N SER A 245 -7.94 -3.24 -15.20
CA SER A 245 -9.04 -2.37 -15.62
C SER A 245 -9.19 -1.09 -14.79
N MET A 246 -8.73 -1.11 -13.54
CA MET A 246 -8.75 0.04 -12.65
C MET A 246 -7.59 1.01 -12.94
N LEU A 247 -6.43 0.47 -13.29
CA LEU A 247 -5.18 1.23 -13.45
C LEU A 247 -4.95 1.72 -14.89
N ALA A 248 -5.45 0.99 -15.89
CA ALA A 248 -5.34 1.33 -17.31
C ALA A 248 -6.71 1.22 -18.02
N PRO A 249 -7.72 2.01 -17.58
CA PRO A 249 -9.10 1.88 -18.08
C PRO A 249 -9.21 2.13 -19.58
N ASP A 250 -8.48 3.11 -20.13
CA ASP A 250 -8.60 3.53 -21.53
C ASP A 250 -8.10 2.44 -22.49
N GLN A 251 -6.93 1.86 -22.19
CA GLN A 251 -6.30 0.83 -23.02
C GLN A 251 -7.14 -0.46 -23.08
N PHE A 252 -7.80 -0.83 -21.97
CA PHE A 252 -8.53 -2.09 -21.85
C PHE A 252 -10.07 -1.93 -21.87
N ALA A 253 -10.59 -0.73 -22.18
CA ALA A 253 -12.03 -0.44 -22.10
C ALA A 253 -12.89 -1.40 -22.95
N SER A 254 -12.56 -1.53 -24.23
CA SER A 254 -13.30 -2.38 -25.18
C SER A 254 -13.19 -3.88 -24.83
N PRO A 255 -11.99 -4.48 -24.68
CA PRO A 255 -11.89 -5.89 -24.34
C PRO A 255 -12.50 -6.21 -22.97
N MET A 256 -12.36 -5.32 -21.98
CA MET A 256 -12.98 -5.52 -20.67
C MET A 256 -14.51 -5.48 -20.76
N LYS A 257 -15.09 -4.57 -21.55
CA LYS A 257 -16.55 -4.55 -21.79
C LYS A 257 -17.06 -5.86 -22.37
N SER A 258 -16.30 -6.47 -23.30
CA SER A 258 -16.63 -7.78 -23.87
C SER A 258 -16.56 -8.89 -22.81
N ILE A 259 -15.48 -8.96 -22.03
CA ILE A 259 -15.32 -9.93 -20.93
C ILE A 259 -16.47 -9.80 -19.93
N VAL A 260 -16.82 -8.56 -19.55
CA VAL A 260 -17.90 -8.30 -18.61
C VAL A 260 -19.24 -8.81 -19.14
N ALA A 261 -19.59 -8.47 -20.38
CA ALA A 261 -20.88 -8.88 -20.95
C ALA A 261 -20.97 -10.39 -21.16
N ASN A 262 -19.95 -10.98 -21.80
CA ASN A 262 -20.01 -12.35 -22.31
C ASN A 262 -19.62 -13.40 -21.27
N PHE A 263 -18.63 -13.11 -20.43
CA PHE A 263 -18.13 -14.07 -19.45
C PHE A 263 -18.66 -13.74 -18.04
N ILE A 264 -18.38 -12.56 -17.51
CA ILE A 264 -18.71 -12.23 -16.11
C ILE A 264 -20.21 -12.27 -15.87
N VAL A 265 -21.01 -11.57 -16.66
CA VAL A 265 -22.46 -11.52 -16.47
C VAL A 265 -23.11 -12.80 -16.98
N LYS A 266 -23.00 -13.07 -18.29
CA LYS A 266 -23.76 -14.14 -18.94
C LYS A 266 -23.34 -15.54 -18.51
N ASP A 267 -22.03 -15.80 -18.43
CA ASP A 267 -21.53 -17.17 -18.23
C ASP A 267 -21.31 -17.51 -16.75
N LEU A 268 -20.80 -16.57 -15.95
CA LEU A 268 -20.46 -16.80 -14.56
C LEU A 268 -21.59 -16.42 -13.58
N LEU A 269 -22.04 -15.17 -13.58
CA LEU A 269 -22.99 -14.70 -12.55
C LEU A 269 -24.39 -15.27 -12.72
N MET A 270 -24.87 -15.40 -13.96
CA MET A 270 -26.23 -15.85 -14.29
C MET A 270 -26.39 -17.39 -14.36
N ASN A 271 -25.36 -18.16 -14.04
CA ASN A 271 -25.42 -19.62 -14.03
C ASN A 271 -24.93 -20.17 -12.69
N ASP A 272 -25.62 -21.19 -12.17
CA ASP A 272 -25.23 -21.91 -10.95
C ASP A 272 -24.91 -23.37 -11.31
N ARG A 273 -23.61 -23.68 -11.35
CA ARG A 273 -23.06 -24.99 -11.74
C ARG A 273 -22.96 -25.94 -10.56
N SER A 274 -22.64 -25.42 -9.38
CA SER A 274 -22.56 -26.17 -8.14
C SER A 274 -23.81 -26.01 -7.29
N VAL A 275 -24.19 -27.08 -6.59
CA VAL A 275 -25.29 -27.04 -5.61
C VAL A 275 -24.68 -26.66 -4.26
N GLY A 276 -25.15 -25.56 -3.68
CA GLY A 276 -24.68 -25.10 -2.37
C GLY A 276 -24.98 -26.11 -1.27
N ASN A 277 -24.05 -26.25 -0.32
CA ASN A 277 -24.20 -27.15 0.80
C ASN A 277 -25.43 -26.75 1.66
N LYS A 278 -26.28 -27.67 2.11
CA LYS A 278 -27.58 -27.35 2.79
C LYS A 278 -27.48 -27.43 4.32
N ASN A 279 -26.42 -26.89 4.92
CA ASN A 279 -26.16 -27.07 6.36
C ASN A 279 -26.97 -26.13 7.29
N GLY A 280 -27.94 -25.36 6.80
CA GLY A 280 -28.76 -24.44 7.59
C GLY A 280 -28.01 -23.23 8.21
N LYS A 281 -26.67 -23.20 8.18
CA LYS A 281 -25.86 -22.09 8.69
C LYS A 281 -25.93 -20.86 7.77
N LEU A 282 -26.21 -19.69 8.37
CA LEU A 282 -26.23 -18.38 7.70
C LEU A 282 -24.83 -17.84 7.37
N TRP A 283 -23.78 -18.35 8.00
CA TRP A 283 -22.40 -17.93 7.75
C TRP A 283 -21.50 -19.15 7.71
N SER A 284 -20.49 -19.10 6.85
CA SER A 284 -19.45 -20.12 6.70
C SER A 284 -18.09 -19.41 6.59
N PRO A 285 -17.03 -19.97 7.18
CA PRO A 285 -15.65 -19.56 6.91
C PRO A 285 -15.32 -19.65 5.42
N ASP A 286 -14.34 -18.87 4.96
CA ASP A 286 -13.96 -18.78 3.53
C ASP A 286 -13.53 -20.14 2.97
N GLU A 287 -12.98 -21.02 3.79
CA GLU A 287 -12.53 -22.37 3.43
C GLU A 287 -13.69 -23.33 3.10
N GLU A 288 -14.89 -23.07 3.65
CA GLU A 288 -16.10 -23.86 3.39
C GLU A 288 -16.90 -23.32 2.19
N VAL A 289 -16.50 -22.18 1.62
CA VAL A 289 -17.19 -21.56 0.49
C VAL A 289 -16.78 -22.26 -0.80
N SER A 290 -17.77 -22.68 -1.60
CA SER A 290 -17.53 -23.33 -2.88
C SER A 290 -16.68 -22.44 -3.82
N PRO A 291 -15.76 -23.02 -4.61
CA PRO A 291 -14.94 -22.28 -5.56
C PRO A 291 -15.74 -21.39 -6.53
N GLU A 292 -16.92 -21.84 -6.98
CA GLU A 292 -17.80 -21.05 -7.84
C GLU A 292 -18.24 -19.74 -7.16
N VAL A 293 -18.65 -19.80 -5.88
CA VAL A 293 -19.03 -18.61 -5.12
C VAL A 293 -17.83 -17.67 -4.94
N LEU A 294 -16.64 -18.20 -4.65
CA LEU A 294 -15.41 -17.39 -4.56
C LEU A 294 -15.12 -16.69 -5.90
N ALA A 295 -15.30 -17.38 -7.04
CA ALA A 295 -15.15 -16.80 -8.37
C ALA A 295 -16.19 -15.69 -8.62
N LYS A 296 -17.46 -15.91 -8.27
CA LYS A 296 -18.52 -14.88 -8.35
C LYS A 296 -18.19 -13.66 -7.49
N VAL A 297 -17.65 -13.85 -6.28
CA VAL A 297 -17.18 -12.75 -5.42
C VAL A 297 -16.07 -11.93 -6.10
N GLN A 298 -15.08 -12.60 -6.70
CA GLN A 298 -14.01 -11.89 -7.42
C GLN A 298 -14.51 -11.20 -8.68
N ALA A 299 -15.48 -11.79 -9.38
CA ALA A 299 -16.12 -11.18 -10.54
C ALA A 299 -16.88 -9.90 -10.17
N ILE A 300 -17.62 -9.90 -9.06
CA ILE A 300 -18.27 -8.69 -8.53
C ILE A 300 -17.20 -7.63 -8.18
N LYS A 301 -16.11 -8.01 -7.51
CA LYS A 301 -15.01 -7.07 -7.22
C LYS A 301 -14.35 -6.53 -8.50
N LEU A 302 -14.23 -7.34 -9.56
CA LEU A 302 -13.73 -6.91 -10.87
C LEU A 302 -14.63 -5.84 -11.48
N LEU A 303 -15.95 -6.04 -11.50
CA LEU A 303 -16.91 -5.06 -12.01
C LEU A 303 -16.71 -3.68 -11.38
N VAL A 304 -16.46 -3.66 -10.06
CA VAL A 304 -16.24 -2.41 -9.32
C VAL A 304 -14.94 -1.74 -9.68
N ARG A 305 -13.85 -2.51 -9.72
CA ARG A 305 -12.54 -2.00 -10.12
C ARG A 305 -12.61 -1.40 -11.52
N TRP A 306 -13.34 -2.04 -12.42
CA TRP A 306 -13.60 -1.51 -13.76
C TRP A 306 -14.39 -0.19 -13.72
N LEU A 307 -15.48 -0.09 -12.94
CA LEU A 307 -16.23 1.16 -12.76
C LEU A 307 -15.39 2.29 -12.14
N LEU A 308 -14.55 1.95 -11.16
CA LEU A 308 -13.63 2.91 -10.52
C LEU A 308 -12.57 3.42 -11.50
N GLY A 309 -12.12 2.56 -12.43
CA GLY A 309 -11.19 2.94 -13.50
C GLY A 309 -11.84 3.87 -14.53
N MET A 310 -13.03 3.53 -15.05
CA MET A 310 -13.67 4.27 -16.14
C MET A 310 -13.92 5.76 -15.82
N LYS A 311 -14.20 6.10 -14.55
CA LYS A 311 -14.51 7.46 -14.04
C LYS A 311 -15.62 8.25 -14.75
N ASN A 312 -16.14 7.80 -15.90
CA ASN A 312 -17.24 8.38 -16.65
C ASN A 312 -18.34 7.32 -16.93
N ASN A 313 -19.48 7.74 -17.46
CA ASN A 313 -20.61 6.86 -17.81
C ASN A 313 -21.12 7.08 -19.24
N GLN A 314 -20.26 7.48 -20.18
CA GLN A 314 -20.67 7.78 -21.55
C GLN A 314 -21.25 6.53 -22.25
N SER A 315 -20.67 5.35 -21.96
CA SER A 315 -21.09 4.07 -22.55
C SER A 315 -22.33 3.45 -21.90
N LYS A 316 -22.97 4.12 -20.92
CA LYS A 316 -24.02 3.59 -20.04
C LYS A 316 -23.64 2.30 -19.28
N SER A 317 -22.37 1.87 -19.34
CA SER A 317 -21.89 0.65 -18.68
C SER A 317 -22.06 0.71 -17.16
N ALA A 318 -21.86 1.88 -16.55
CA ALA A 318 -22.04 2.03 -15.12
C ALA A 318 -23.50 1.82 -14.70
N ASN A 319 -24.47 2.33 -15.48
CA ASN A 319 -25.89 2.11 -15.18
C ASN A 319 -26.25 0.63 -15.20
N SER A 320 -25.78 -0.11 -16.20
CA SER A 320 -26.04 -1.55 -16.31
C SER A 320 -25.42 -2.33 -15.14
N THR A 321 -24.18 -2.02 -14.77
CA THR A 321 -23.51 -2.68 -13.64
C THR A 321 -24.17 -2.33 -12.31
N LEU A 322 -24.54 -1.07 -12.07
CA LEU A 322 -25.23 -0.66 -10.85
C LEU A 322 -26.60 -1.34 -10.74
N ARG A 323 -27.37 -1.41 -11.84
CA ARG A 323 -28.64 -2.14 -11.88
C ARG A 323 -28.48 -3.62 -11.55
N LEU A 324 -27.43 -4.27 -12.09
CA LEU A 324 -27.12 -5.67 -11.76
C LEU A 324 -26.80 -5.83 -10.27
N LEU A 325 -25.97 -4.96 -9.70
CA LEU A 325 -25.64 -5.01 -8.26
C LEU A 325 -26.86 -4.75 -7.38
N SER A 326 -27.75 -3.83 -7.77
CA SER A 326 -29.03 -3.60 -7.09
C SER A 326 -29.94 -4.82 -7.19
N ALA A 327 -30.03 -5.47 -8.36
CA ALA A 327 -30.79 -6.70 -8.52
C ALA A 327 -30.28 -7.82 -7.61
N MET A 328 -28.95 -7.98 -7.49
CA MET A 328 -28.35 -8.92 -6.53
C MET A 328 -28.75 -8.63 -5.08
N LEU A 329 -28.88 -7.36 -4.69
CA LEU A 329 -29.31 -7.00 -3.35
C LEU A 329 -30.79 -7.31 -3.11
N VAL A 330 -31.65 -6.98 -4.09
CA VAL A 330 -33.09 -7.21 -4.02
C VAL A 330 -33.42 -8.70 -4.02
N SER A 331 -32.68 -9.50 -4.79
CA SER A 331 -32.85 -10.95 -4.84
C SER A 331 -32.14 -11.71 -3.73
N GLU A 332 -31.68 -10.99 -2.69
CA GLU A 332 -30.94 -11.53 -1.56
C GLU A 332 -29.71 -12.37 -1.98
N GLY A 333 -29.06 -12.05 -3.11
CA GLY A 333 -27.88 -12.74 -3.62
C GLY A 333 -28.15 -13.92 -4.58
N ASP A 334 -29.42 -14.30 -4.79
CA ASP A 334 -29.81 -15.34 -5.75
C ASP A 334 -30.26 -14.68 -7.07
N LEU A 335 -29.36 -14.56 -8.05
CA LEU A 335 -29.68 -13.95 -9.35
C LEU A 335 -30.42 -14.89 -10.31
N THR A 336 -30.32 -16.19 -10.10
CA THR A 336 -30.91 -17.19 -11.00
C THR A 336 -32.32 -17.58 -10.56
N GLU A 337 -32.69 -17.24 -9.32
CA GLU A 337 -33.92 -17.67 -8.63
C GLU A 337 -34.04 -19.21 -8.49
N GLN A 338 -32.95 -19.93 -8.76
CA GLN A 338 -32.92 -21.40 -8.73
C GLN A 338 -32.69 -21.95 -7.32
N LYS A 339 -32.45 -21.10 -6.31
CA LYS A 339 -32.17 -21.48 -4.92
C LYS A 339 -30.98 -22.44 -4.77
N LYS A 340 -30.05 -22.44 -5.74
CA LYS A 340 -28.87 -23.31 -5.75
C LYS A 340 -27.72 -22.73 -4.93
N ILE A 341 -27.55 -21.41 -4.95
CA ILE A 341 -26.58 -20.69 -4.13
C ILE A 341 -27.28 -20.18 -2.86
N ARG A 342 -26.56 -20.22 -1.73
CA ARG A 342 -27.05 -19.62 -0.48
C ARG A 342 -27.10 -18.10 -0.63
N ARG A 343 -28.30 -17.54 -0.42
CA ARG A 343 -28.63 -16.11 -0.52
C ARG A 343 -27.61 -15.18 0.15
N ILE A 344 -27.39 -15.37 1.45
CA ILE A 344 -26.57 -14.48 2.27
C ILE A 344 -25.08 -14.42 1.88
N THR A 345 -24.54 -15.47 1.23
CA THR A 345 -23.10 -15.59 0.96
C THR A 345 -22.60 -14.52 -0.01
N LEU A 346 -23.40 -14.19 -1.03
CA LEU A 346 -23.04 -13.14 -2.00
C LEU A 346 -23.49 -11.75 -1.54
N LEU A 347 -24.53 -11.63 -0.70
CA LEU A 347 -25.19 -10.36 -0.37
C LEU A 347 -24.26 -9.29 0.20
N SER A 348 -23.30 -9.69 1.06
CA SER A 348 -22.38 -8.74 1.69
C SER A 348 -21.44 -8.06 0.70
N VAL A 349 -21.19 -8.68 -0.47
CA VAL A 349 -20.20 -8.21 -1.43
C VAL A 349 -20.74 -7.03 -2.25
N PRO A 350 -21.88 -7.11 -2.97
CA PRO A 350 -22.49 -5.96 -3.66
C PRO A 350 -22.74 -4.76 -2.75
N GLY A 351 -23.16 -4.98 -1.49
CA GLY A 351 -23.38 -3.90 -0.53
C GLY A 351 -22.11 -3.12 -0.20
N LYS A 352 -21.04 -3.82 0.21
CA LYS A 352 -19.72 -3.21 0.48
C LYS A 352 -19.14 -2.52 -0.77
N VAL A 353 -19.39 -3.13 -1.91
CA VAL A 353 -18.98 -2.65 -3.23
C VAL A 353 -19.67 -1.34 -3.59
N LEU A 354 -20.99 -1.28 -3.48
CA LEU A 354 -21.78 -0.08 -3.79
C LEU A 354 -21.41 1.05 -2.83
N ALA A 355 -21.25 0.74 -1.54
CA ALA A 355 -20.77 1.68 -0.55
C ALA A 355 -19.40 2.27 -0.96
N ARG A 356 -18.48 1.45 -1.46
CA ARG A 356 -17.17 1.93 -1.94
C ARG A 356 -17.28 2.86 -3.16
N VAL A 357 -18.12 2.51 -4.13
CA VAL A 357 -18.35 3.33 -5.33
C VAL A 357 -18.95 4.68 -4.95
N ILE A 358 -19.98 4.67 -4.11
CA ILE A 358 -20.64 5.88 -3.59
C ILE A 358 -19.62 6.71 -2.82
N LEU A 359 -18.93 6.10 -1.85
CA LEU A 359 -17.91 6.78 -1.04
C LEU A 359 -16.87 7.46 -1.92
N ASN A 360 -16.30 6.78 -2.91
CA ASN A 360 -15.30 7.37 -3.80
C ASN A 360 -15.83 8.57 -4.62
N ARG A 361 -17.14 8.66 -4.89
CA ARG A 361 -17.73 9.80 -5.61
C ARG A 361 -18.06 10.98 -4.71
N ILE A 362 -18.52 10.70 -3.49
CA ILE A 362 -18.89 11.74 -2.53
C ILE A 362 -17.69 12.23 -1.71
N CYS A 363 -16.62 11.43 -1.57
CA CYS A 363 -15.50 11.75 -0.69
C CYS A 363 -14.89 13.11 -1.03
N ASP A 364 -14.56 13.37 -2.29
CA ASP A 364 -13.94 14.65 -2.68
C ASP A 364 -14.86 15.85 -2.37
N HIS A 365 -16.17 15.69 -2.57
CA HIS A 365 -17.16 16.71 -2.20
C HIS A 365 -17.26 16.87 -0.68
N LEU A 366 -17.34 15.77 0.07
CA LEU A 366 -17.38 15.79 1.54
C LEU A 366 -16.13 16.44 2.13
N LEU A 367 -14.95 16.15 1.58
CA LEU A 367 -13.68 16.74 2.01
C LEU A 367 -13.66 18.25 1.82
N THR A 368 -14.39 18.78 0.84
CA THR A 368 -14.49 20.23 0.59
C THR A 368 -15.30 20.94 1.69
N TYR A 369 -16.25 20.25 2.32
CA TYR A 369 -17.09 20.78 3.40
C TYR A 369 -16.62 20.37 4.81
N GLN A 370 -15.60 19.51 4.90
CA GLN A 370 -15.04 19.15 6.20
C GLN A 370 -14.24 20.31 6.78
N GLN A 371 -14.41 20.52 8.08
CA GLN A 371 -13.58 21.45 8.83
C GLN A 371 -12.12 20.98 8.81
N PRO A 372 -11.13 21.87 8.66
CA PRO A 372 -9.71 21.52 8.64
C PRO A 372 -9.28 20.71 9.88
N GLU A 373 -9.93 20.91 11.02
CA GLU A 373 -9.61 20.30 12.32
C GLU A 373 -10.28 18.93 12.53
N GLN A 374 -11.23 18.55 11.66
CA GLN A 374 -11.97 17.29 11.82
C GLN A 374 -11.04 16.08 11.63
N SER A 375 -10.95 15.26 12.68
CA SER A 375 -10.17 14.02 12.72
C SER A 375 -11.10 12.80 12.73
N GLY A 376 -10.70 11.73 12.05
CA GLY A 376 -11.55 10.55 11.85
C GLY A 376 -12.43 10.64 10.59
N PHE A 377 -12.61 9.50 9.90
CA PHE A 377 -13.28 9.39 8.59
C PHE A 377 -12.67 10.21 7.43
N THR A 378 -11.57 10.92 7.66
CA THR A 378 -10.80 11.65 6.65
C THR A 378 -9.54 10.87 6.28
N PRO A 379 -9.22 10.67 4.98
CA PRO A 379 -7.99 10.01 4.56
C PRO A 379 -6.76 10.69 5.16
N LYS A 380 -5.81 9.90 5.68
CA LYS A 380 -4.56 10.36 6.30
C LYS A 380 -4.69 11.14 7.62
N LYS A 381 -5.89 11.33 8.18
CA LYS A 381 -6.10 11.90 9.52
C LYS A 381 -6.60 10.84 10.50
N SER A 382 -5.67 10.02 10.97
CA SER A 382 -5.98 8.92 11.89
C SER A 382 -6.39 9.45 13.26
N THR A 383 -7.56 9.03 13.74
CA THR A 383 -8.00 9.28 15.12
C THR A 383 -7.07 8.61 16.13
N ILE A 384 -6.36 7.54 15.73
CA ILE A 384 -5.42 6.82 16.59
C ILE A 384 -4.29 7.75 17.05
N ASN A 385 -3.79 8.62 16.17
CA ASN A 385 -2.71 9.55 16.52
C ASN A 385 -3.19 10.60 17.53
N CYS A 386 -4.42 11.11 17.37
CA CYS A 386 -5.01 12.06 18.33
C CYS A 386 -5.29 11.39 19.68
N ILE A 387 -5.76 10.13 19.68
CA ILE A 387 -6.01 9.35 20.90
C ILE A 387 -4.69 9.01 21.61
N LEU A 388 -3.65 8.63 20.87
CA LEU A 388 -2.30 8.41 21.40
C LEU A 388 -1.72 9.69 21.99
N ALA A 389 -1.86 10.83 21.29
CA ALA A 389 -1.42 12.12 21.80
C ALA A 389 -2.15 12.50 23.10
N LEU A 390 -3.48 12.30 23.16
CA LEU A 390 -4.26 12.50 24.38
C LEU A 390 -3.83 11.55 25.51
N ARG A 391 -3.55 10.29 25.20
CA ARG A 391 -3.07 9.31 26.16
C ARG A 391 -1.73 9.71 26.76
N VAL A 392 -0.77 10.10 25.91
CA VAL A 392 0.54 10.62 26.34
C VAL A 392 0.38 11.87 27.20
N LEU A 393 -0.53 12.79 26.84
CA LEU A 393 -0.83 13.98 27.64
C LEU A 393 -1.49 13.66 29.00
N MET A 394 -2.28 12.58 29.08
CA MET A 394 -2.87 12.11 30.33
C MET A 394 -1.84 11.41 31.23
N GLU A 395 -0.98 10.58 30.63
CA GLU A 395 0.09 9.88 31.35
C GLU A 395 1.14 10.88 31.89
N ASN A 396 1.47 11.93 31.13
CA ASN A 396 2.35 13.02 31.55
C ASN A 396 1.71 14.02 32.54
N LYS A 397 0.43 13.85 32.91
CA LYS A 397 -0.24 14.67 33.93
C LYS A 397 -0.17 14.06 35.33
N HIS A 398 0.35 12.82 35.44
CA HIS A 398 0.48 12.08 36.68
C HIS A 398 1.92 12.00 37.21
N GLU A 399 2.86 12.72 36.59
CA GLU A 399 4.15 13.14 37.17
C GLU A 399 4.08 14.65 37.47
#